data_AF-A0A1F7PEF2-F1
#
_entry.id   AF-A0A1F7PEF2-F1
#
_cell.length_a   1.000
_cell.length_b   1.000
_cell.length_c   1.000
_cell.angle_alpha   90.00
_cell.angle_beta   90.00
_cell.angle_gamma   90.00
#
_symmetry.space_group_name_H-M   'P 1'
#
loop_
_entity.id
_entity.type
_entity.pdbx_description
1 polymer ?
#
loop_
_entity_poly.entity_id
_entity_poly.type
_entity_poly.pdbx_seq_one_letter_code
_entity_poly.pdbx_strand_id
1 'polypeptide(L)'
;MHRTQLLLPPDLHRRAAQAAKTRRISLGYLVREALGEYLARAGGVQPSPEAIDQVLLAEPFVDPEPDPALSTNVDHYLYGAPRRTRRRR
;
A
#
# COMPACT_ATOMS: atom_id res chain seq x y z
N MET A 1 3.80 5.58 -12.18
CA MET A 1 3.11 4.44 -11.54
C MET A 1 3.05 4.68 -10.04
N HIS A 2 1.89 4.49 -9.42
CA HIS A 2 1.72 4.62 -7.97
C HIS A 2 1.70 3.23 -7.32
N ARG A 3 2.39 3.08 -6.18
CA ARG A 3 2.36 1.86 -5.37
C ARG A 3 1.23 1.99 -4.35
N THR A 4 0.25 1.09 -4.43
CA THR A 4 -0.87 1.02 -3.49
C THR A 4 -0.78 -0.26 -2.68
N GLN A 5 -0.92 -0.16 -1.36
CA GLN A 5 -1.08 -1.31 -0.49
C GLN A 5 -2.57 -1.53 -0.23
N LEU A 6 -3.03 -2.77 -0.40
CA LEU A 6 -4.41 -3.16 -0.17
C LEU A 6 -4.44 -4.22 0.92
N LEU A 7 -5.26 -4.00 1.95
CA LEU A 7 -5.58 -5.03 2.92
C LEU A 7 -6.76 -5.84 2.39
N LEU A 8 -6.57 -7.15 2.24
CA LEU A 8 -7.61 -8.06 1.76
C LEU A 8 -8.00 -9.03 2.89
N PRO A 9 -9.27 -9.45 2.95
CA PRO A 9 -9.67 -10.57 3.80
C PRO A 9 -8.77 -11.79 3.52
N PRO A 10 -8.29 -12.50 4.57
CA PRO A 10 -7.31 -13.58 4.40
C PRO A 10 -7.73 -14.66 3.39
N ASP A 11 -9.02 -15.02 3.39
CA ASP A 11 -9.57 -16.00 2.45
C ASP A 11 -9.58 -15.51 1.01
N LEU A 12 -9.85 -14.22 0.79
CA LEU A 12 -9.82 -13.62 -0.53
C LEU A 12 -8.38 -13.58 -1.06
N HIS A 13 -7.44 -13.15 -0.22
CA HIS A 13 -6.02 -13.14 -0.56
C HIS A 13 -5.52 -14.54 -0.94
N ARG A 14 -5.86 -15.57 -0.16
CA ARG A 14 -5.49 -16.96 -0.43
C ARG A 14 -6.02 -17.46 -1.76
N ARG A 15 -7.31 -17.23 -2.05
CA ARG A 15 -7.92 -17.65 -3.33
C ARG A 15 -7.30 -16.92 -4.52
N ALA A 16 -7.07 -15.61 -4.41
CA ALA A 16 -6.43 -14.82 -5.45
C ALA A 16 -4.98 -15.27 -5.70
N ALA A 17 -4.21 -15.55 -4.65
CA ALA A 17 -2.85 -16.06 -4.76
C ALA A 17 -2.82 -17.43 -5.46
N GLN A 18 -3.77 -18.32 -5.14
CA GLN A 18 -3.88 -19.61 -5.79
C GLN A 18 -4.23 -19.47 -7.29
N ALA A 19 -5.18 -18.59 -7.64
CA ALA A 19 -5.53 -18.32 -9.03
C ALA A 19 -4.33 -17.76 -9.82
N ALA A 20 -3.58 -16.82 -9.23
CA ALA A 20 -2.37 -16.25 -9.85
C ALA A 20 -1.31 -17.33 -10.10
N LYS A 21 -1.10 -18.23 -9.12
CA LYS A 21 -0.17 -19.36 -9.24
C LYS A 21 -0.57 -20.32 -10.35
N THR A 22 -1.85 -20.70 -10.44
CA THR A 22 -2.35 -21.56 -11.52
C THR A 22 -2.12 -20.95 -12.90
N ARG A 23 -2.27 -19.63 -13.03
CA ARG A 23 -2.05 -18.88 -14.27
C ARG A 23 -0.57 -18.49 -14.51
N ARG A 24 0.35 -18.85 -13.61
CA ARG A 24 1.79 -18.50 -13.67
C ARG A 24 2.05 -17.00 -13.80
N ILE A 25 1.24 -16.18 -13.13
CA ILE A 25 1.36 -14.71 -13.08
C ILE A 25 1.52 -14.22 -11.64
N SER A 26 1.97 -12.97 -11.47
CA SER A 26 2.04 -12.36 -10.13
C SER A 26 0.63 -12.00 -9.63
N LEU A 27 0.45 -12.03 -8.29
CA LEU A 27 -0.79 -11.58 -7.67
C LEU A 27 -1.13 -10.13 -8.04
N GLY A 28 -0.13 -9.24 -8.07
CA GLY A 28 -0.32 -7.85 -8.49
C GLY A 28 -0.77 -7.71 -9.95
N TYR A 29 -0.32 -8.60 -10.84
CA TYR A 29 -0.81 -8.63 -12.22
C TYR A 29 -2.27 -9.09 -12.29
N LEU A 30 -2.61 -10.16 -11.57
CA LEU A 30 -3.99 -10.64 -11.47
C LEU A 30 -4.95 -9.54 -10.96
N VAL A 31 -4.54 -8.81 -9.92
CA VAL A 31 -5.33 -7.69 -9.38
C VAL A 31 -5.52 -6.59 -10.43
N ARG A 32 -4.47 -6.23 -11.17
CA ARG A 32 -4.58 -5.23 -12.25
C ARG A 32 -5.50 -5.67 -13.38
N GLU A 33 -5.38 -6.93 -13.82
CA GLU A 33 -6.23 -7.51 -14.86
C GLU A 33 -7.71 -7.50 -14.42
N ALA A 34 -7.99 -7.98 -13.21
CA ALA A 34 -9.36 -8.02 -12.66
C ALA A 34 -9.98 -6.61 -12.52
N LEU A 35 -9.19 -5.62 -12.06
CA LEU A 35 -9.64 -4.23 -11.98
C LEU A 35 -9.91 -3.64 -13.38
N GLY A 36 -9.03 -3.93 -14.34
CA GLY A 36 -9.21 -3.50 -15.73
C GLY A 36 -10.48 -4.07 -16.36
N GLU A 37 -10.71 -5.37 -16.22
CA GLU A 37 -11.92 -6.05 -16.71
C GLU A 37 -13.20 -5.54 -16.02
N TYR A 38 -13.13 -5.27 -14.72
CA TYR A 38 -14.27 -4.71 -13.99
C TYR A 38 -14.62 -3.31 -14.50
N LEU A 39 -13.63 -2.42 -14.61
CA LEU A 39 -13.83 -1.04 -15.08
C LEU A 39 -14.30 -0.98 -16.54
N ALA A 40 -13.76 -1.85 -17.41
CA ALA A 40 -14.20 -1.95 -18.79
C ALA A 40 -15.68 -2.40 -18.91
N ARG A 41 -16.10 -3.37 -18.08
CA ARG A 41 -17.51 -3.81 -18.01
C ARG A 41 -18.43 -2.76 -17.41
N ALA A 42 -17.95 -2.02 -16.41
CA ALA A 42 -18.72 -0.99 -15.72
C ALA A 42 -18.90 0.30 -16.54
N GLY A 43 -18.27 0.41 -17.72
CA GLY A 43 -18.35 1.61 -18.58
C GLY A 43 -17.46 2.77 -18.12
N GLY A 44 -16.44 2.48 -17.29
CA GLY A 44 -15.64 3.49 -16.61
C GLY A 44 -16.35 4.04 -15.36
N VAL A 45 -15.56 4.33 -14.33
CA VAL A 45 -16.06 5.03 -13.13
C VAL A 45 -15.57 6.46 -13.25
N GLN A 46 -16.48 7.41 -13.45
CA GLN A 46 -16.17 8.80 -13.14
C GLN A 46 -16.05 8.85 -11.61
N PRO A 47 -14.88 9.20 -11.04
CA PRO A 47 -14.76 9.32 -9.60
C PRO A 47 -15.78 10.37 -9.17
N SER A 48 -16.70 9.98 -8.30
CA SER A 48 -17.61 10.96 -7.74
C SER A 48 -16.77 11.93 -6.89
N PRO A 49 -17.05 13.24 -6.92
CA PRO A 49 -16.33 14.21 -6.10
C PRO A 49 -16.26 13.77 -4.62
N GLU A 50 -17.32 13.14 -4.11
CA GLU A 50 -17.40 12.64 -2.74
C GLU A 50 -16.40 11.51 -2.43
N ALA A 51 -16.05 10.67 -3.41
CA ALA A 51 -15.09 9.58 -3.21
C ALA A 51 -13.64 10.07 -3.14
N ILE A 52 -13.32 11.15 -3.87
CA ILE A 52 -12.01 11.81 -3.79
C ILE A 52 -11.86 12.48 -2.42
N ASP A 53 -12.91 13.13 -1.95
CA ASP A 53 -12.93 13.79 -0.64
C ASP A 53 -12.76 12.76 0.49
N GLN A 54 -13.39 11.58 0.44
CA GLN A 54 -13.23 10.55 1.49
C GLN A 54 -11.80 9.99 1.61
N VAL A 55 -11.02 9.93 0.53
CA VAL A 55 -9.62 9.47 0.57
C VAL A 55 -8.68 10.56 1.08
N LEU A 56 -9.00 11.83 0.85
CA LEU A 56 -8.23 12.98 1.31
C LEU A 56 -8.64 13.47 2.71
N LEU A 57 -9.81 13.08 3.20
CA LEU A 57 -10.40 13.47 4.49
C LEU A 57 -10.32 12.37 5.56
N ALA A 58 -9.40 11.41 5.45
CA ALA A 58 -9.04 10.65 6.65
C ALA A 58 -8.60 11.66 7.71
N GLU A 59 -9.36 11.77 8.80
CA GLU A 59 -9.12 12.79 9.82
C GLU A 59 -7.64 12.73 10.25
N PRO A 60 -6.92 13.86 10.21
CA PRO A 60 -5.54 13.88 10.66
C PRO A 60 -5.50 13.36 12.10
N PHE A 61 -4.76 12.29 12.31
CA PHE A 61 -4.52 11.78 13.65
C PHE A 61 -3.82 12.88 14.45
N VAL A 62 -4.52 13.41 15.45
CA VAL A 62 -3.96 14.42 16.35
C VAL A 62 -3.06 13.67 17.33
N ASP A 63 -1.78 13.59 16.99
CA ASP A 63 -0.75 13.07 17.88
C ASP A 63 -0.60 14.05 19.06
N PRO A 64 -0.91 13.63 20.30
CA PRO A 64 -0.78 14.51 21.47
C PRO A 64 0.67 14.87 21.80
N GLU A 65 1.66 14.10 21.32
CA GLU A 65 3.09 14.34 21.56
C GLU A 65 3.91 14.10 20.27
N PRO A 66 3.78 14.97 19.26
CA PRO A 66 4.47 14.76 17.99
C PRO A 66 5.98 14.92 18.17
N ASP A 67 6.75 13.87 17.87
CA ASP A 67 8.21 13.95 17.79
C ASP A 67 8.61 14.64 16.46
N PRO A 68 9.14 15.89 16.49
CA PRO A 68 9.52 16.60 15.27
C PRO A 68 10.70 15.93 14.54
N ALA A 69 11.47 15.07 15.22
CA ALA A 69 12.58 14.34 14.63
C ALA A 69 12.10 13.11 13.82
N LEU A 70 10.85 12.68 13.97
CA LEU A 70 10.31 11.45 13.39
C LEU A 70 10.29 11.49 11.86
N SER A 71 9.87 12.62 11.28
CA SER A 71 9.86 12.83 9.83
C SER A 71 11.26 13.01 9.23
N THR A 72 12.22 13.46 10.03
CA THR A 72 13.60 13.71 9.58
C THR A 72 14.47 12.44 9.68
N ASN A 73 14.17 11.56 10.64
CA ASN A 73 14.95 10.37 10.95
C ASN A 73 14.21 9.06 10.60
N VAL A 74 13.36 9.07 9.57
CA VAL A 74 12.53 7.92 9.17
C VAL A 74 13.35 6.63 9.08
N ASP A 75 14.53 6.68 8.45
CA ASP A 75 15.39 5.49 8.29
C ASP A 75 15.91 4.95 9.62
N HIS A 76 16.21 5.82 10.59
CA HIS A 76 16.64 5.40 11.93
C HIS A 76 15.52 4.65 12.65
N TYR A 77 14.30 5.17 12.58
CA TYR A 77 13.15 4.57 13.26
C TYR A 77 12.65 3.30 12.57
N LEU A 78 12.79 3.19 11.24
CA LEU A 78 12.35 2.01 10.49
C LEU A 78 13.41 0.91 10.41
N TYR A 79 14.69 1.26 10.33
CA TYR A 79 15.78 0.31 10.06
C TYR A 79 16.86 0.27 11.16
N GLY A 80 16.74 1.10 12.20
CA GLY A 80 17.72 1.23 13.27
C GLY A 80 18.89 2.15 12.91
N ALA A 81 19.65 2.58 13.91
CA ALA A 81 20.89 3.34 13.67
C ALA A 81 21.94 2.49 12.92
N PRO A 82 22.73 3.09 12.02
CA PRO A 82 23.83 2.39 11.37
C PRO A 82 24.75 1.77 12.44
N ARG A 83 24.97 0.45 12.36
CA ARG A 83 25.89 -0.24 13.28
C ARG A 83 27.28 0.38 13.09
N ARG A 84 27.77 1.12 14.09
CA ARG A 84 29.13 1.66 14.09
C ARG A 84 30.11 0.54 13.79
N THR A 85 30.79 0.61 12.65
CA THR A 85 31.88 -0.32 12.33
C THR A 85 32.99 -0.08 13.34
N ARG A 86 33.24 -1.08 14.18
CA ARG A 86 34.29 -1.05 15.19
C ARG A 86 35.62 -0.99 14.44
N ARG A 87 36.22 0.20 14.36
CA ARG A 87 37.53 0.42 13.73
C ARG A 87 38.54 -0.46 14.48
N ARG A 88 38.97 -1.56 13.85
CA ARG A 88 40.08 -2.39 14.35
C ARG A 88 41.32 -1.49 14.39
N ARG A 89 41.83 -1.25 15.60
CA ARG A 89 43.21 -0.85 15.81
C ARG A 89 44.10 -2.07 15.69
#